data_AF-A0A9E7SUD4-F1
#
_entry.id   AF-A0A9E7SUD4-F1
#
_cell.length_a   1.000
_cell.length_b   1.000
_cell.length_c   1.000
_cell.angle_alpha   90.00
_cell.angle_beta   90.00
_cell.angle_gamma   90.00
#
_symmetry.space_group_name_H-M   'P 1'
#
loop_
_entity.id
_entity.type
_entity.pdbx_description
1 polymer ?
#
loop_
_entity_poly.entity_id
_entity_poly.type
_entity_poly.pdbx_seq_one_letter_code
_entity_poly.pdbx_strand_id
1 'polypeptide(L)'
;MTPERAVLEAIVDAGQSTRCTTCGTTLRPNALVECVLLEDGTLEATRCFGCHEHGLDGDGWLVEGQLEPSISPAGRSRLVLSGATVVDRSK
;
A
#
# COMPACT_ATOMS: atom_id res chain seq x y z
N MET A 1 16.75 -4.01 -5.37
CA MET A 1 15.50 -3.95 -6.17
C MET A 1 15.20 -2.49 -6.41
N THR A 2 14.76 -2.06 -7.61
CA THR A 2 14.37 -0.65 -7.80
C THR A 2 12.99 -0.41 -7.18
N PRO A 3 12.69 0.78 -6.65
CA PRO A 3 11.40 1.05 -6.02
C PRO A 3 10.23 0.90 -7.00
N GLU A 4 10.40 1.23 -8.29
CA GLU A 4 9.33 1.00 -9.28
C GLU A 4 9.02 -0.50 -9.42
N ARG A 5 10.03 -1.35 -9.29
CA ARG A 5 9.85 -2.80 -9.33
C ARG A 5 9.23 -3.33 -8.03
N ALA A 6 9.62 -2.78 -6.87
CA ALA A 6 8.99 -3.12 -5.59
C ALA A 6 7.51 -2.73 -5.57
N VAL A 7 7.13 -1.57 -6.13
CA VAL A 7 5.73 -1.13 -6.25
C VAL A 7 4.89 -2.06 -7.13
N LEU A 8 5.44 -2.52 -8.26
CA LEU A 8 4.76 -3.47 -9.16
C LEU A 8 4.67 -4.90 -8.56
N GLU A 9 5.67 -5.26 -7.75
CA GLU A 9 5.81 -6.60 -7.16
C GLU A 9 5.32 -6.72 -5.72
N ALA A 10 4.90 -5.61 -5.07
CA ALA A 10 4.37 -5.58 -3.71
C ALA A 10 3.11 -6.45 -3.62
N ILE A 11 3.32 -7.73 -3.32
CA ILE A 11 2.27 -8.71 -3.03
C ILE A 11 2.14 -8.70 -1.53
N VAL A 12 1.17 -7.94 -1.03
CA VAL A 12 0.86 -7.92 0.39
C VAL A 12 -0.45 -8.66 0.60
N ASP A 13 -0.42 -9.65 1.49
CA ASP A 13 -1.59 -10.44 1.86
C ASP A 13 -2.52 -9.57 2.72
N ALA A 14 -3.61 -9.05 2.14
CA ALA A 14 -4.73 -8.51 2.89
C ALA A 14 -6.04 -8.54 2.08
N GLY A 15 -7.01 -9.26 2.64
CA GLY A 15 -8.36 -9.55 2.18
C GLY A 15 -9.17 -8.40 1.65
N GLN A 16 -9.04 -8.06 0.35
CA GLN A 16 -9.89 -7.11 -0.39
C GLN A 16 -10.01 -5.71 0.26
N SER A 17 -9.31 -5.49 1.37
CA SER A 17 -9.45 -4.37 2.25
C SER A 17 -8.30 -4.36 3.24
N THR A 18 -7.81 -3.16 3.53
CA THR A 18 -6.83 -2.91 4.59
C THR A 18 -7.43 -1.94 5.60
N ARG A 19 -6.72 -1.64 6.68
CA ARG A 19 -7.10 -0.58 7.62
C ARG A 19 -6.10 0.56 7.56
N CYS A 20 -6.62 1.78 7.53
CA CYS A 20 -5.81 2.96 7.77
C CYS A 20 -5.17 2.83 9.15
N THR A 21 -3.84 2.85 9.23
CA THR A 21 -3.06 2.79 10.46
C THR A 21 -3.37 3.99 11.37
N THR A 22 -3.70 5.15 10.77
CA THR A 22 -4.02 6.39 11.50
C THR A 22 -5.42 6.37 12.13
N CYS A 23 -6.47 6.10 11.35
CA CYS A 23 -7.86 6.25 11.80
C CYS A 23 -8.63 4.93 11.94
N GLY A 24 -8.00 3.79 11.65
CA GLY A 24 -8.62 2.46 11.71
C GLY A 24 -9.66 2.16 10.63
N THR A 25 -9.97 3.13 9.76
CA THR A 25 -11.00 2.98 8.72
C THR A 25 -10.63 1.85 7.76
N THR A 26 -11.61 1.01 7.41
CA THR A 26 -11.45 -0.05 6.42
C THR A 26 -11.42 0.54 5.01
N LEU A 27 -10.32 0.33 4.29
CA LEU A 27 -10.11 0.77 2.91
C LEU A 27 -10.55 -0.37 2.01
N ARG A 28 -11.50 -0.12 1.13
CA ARG A 28 -12.10 -1.11 0.21
C ARG A 28 -11.40 -1.08 -1.15
N PRO A 29 -11.68 -2.03 -2.06
CA PRO A 29 -11.18 -1.93 -3.42
C PRO A 29 -11.64 -0.60 -4.05
N ASN A 30 -10.81 -0.07 -4.91
CA ASN A 30 -10.85 1.24 -5.54
C ASN A 30 -10.62 2.44 -4.60
N ALA A 31 -10.31 2.23 -3.31
CA ALA A 31 -9.90 3.33 -2.44
C ALA A 31 -8.48 3.82 -2.81
N LEU A 32 -8.29 5.14 -2.81
CA LEU A 32 -6.97 5.76 -2.85
C LEU A 32 -6.28 5.58 -1.50
N VAL A 33 -5.04 5.11 -1.55
CA VAL A 33 -4.25 4.79 -0.37
C VAL A 33 -2.82 5.23 -0.52
N GLU A 34 -2.22 5.56 0.62
CA GLU A 34 -0.77 5.73 0.75
C GLU A 34 -0.23 4.64 1.65
N CYS A 35 0.95 4.15 1.33
CA CYS A 35 1.50 2.95 1.91
C CYS A 35 3.01 3.12 2.12
N VAL A 36 3.54 2.56 3.21
CA VAL A 36 4.99 2.38 3.37
C VAL A 36 5.35 0.96 2.96
N LEU A 37 6.23 0.86 1.96
CA LEU A 37 6.71 -0.40 1.40
C LEU A 37 8.20 -0.59 1.69
N LEU A 38 8.55 -1.68 2.34
CA LEU A 38 9.94 -2.06 2.59
C LEU A 38 10.63 -2.57 1.31
N GLU A 39 11.96 -2.62 1.32
CA GLU A 39 12.76 -3.06 0.15
C GLU A 39 12.49 -4.52 -0.26
N ASP A 40 11.96 -5.34 0.65
CA ASP A 40 11.57 -6.73 0.41
C ASP A 40 10.13 -6.88 -0.14
N GLY A 41 9.41 -5.76 -0.30
CA GLY A 41 8.02 -5.73 -0.76
C GLY A 41 6.98 -5.89 0.35
N THR A 42 7.40 -5.91 1.62
CA THR A 42 6.49 -5.95 2.77
C THR A 42 5.83 -4.60 2.98
N LEU A 43 4.52 -4.62 3.28
CA LEU A 43 3.77 -3.43 3.68
C LEU A 43 3.89 -3.21 5.17
N GLU A 44 4.40 -2.05 5.55
CA GLU A 44 4.56 -1.68 6.95
C GLU A 44 3.33 -0.92 7.47
N ALA A 45 2.82 0.02 6.67
CA ALA A 45 1.68 0.84 7.02
C ALA A 45 0.81 1.18 5.82
N THR A 46 -0.48 1.40 6.05
CA THR A 46 -1.42 1.91 5.03
C THR A 46 -2.24 3.06 5.58
N ARG A 47 -2.60 4.00 4.73
CA ARG A 47 -3.33 5.20 5.10
C ARG A 47 -4.40 5.52 4.08
N CYS A 48 -5.54 6.01 4.54
CA CYS A 48 -6.55 6.56 3.65
C CYS A 48 -6.16 7.96 3.19
N PHE A 49 -6.64 8.35 2.01
CA PHE A 49 -6.47 9.71 1.51
C PHE A 49 -6.99 10.79 2.49
N GLY A 50 -8.00 10.48 3.31
CA GLY A 50 -8.50 11.40 4.34
C GLY A 50 -7.52 11.67 5.50
N CYS A 51 -6.51 10.83 5.69
CA CYS A 51 -5.48 10.99 6.71
C CYS A 51 -4.13 11.44 6.15
N HIS A 52 -4.03 11.77 4.85
CA HIS A 52 -2.74 12.02 4.16
C HIS A 52 -1.85 13.07 4.84
N GLU A 53 -2.44 14.07 5.50
CA GLU A 53 -1.73 15.14 6.20
C GLU A 53 -0.97 14.68 7.46
N HIS A 54 -1.24 13.49 7.99
CA HIS A 54 -0.73 13.06 9.31
C HIS A 54 0.68 12.42 9.27
N GLY A 55 1.34 12.37 8.12
CA GLY A 55 2.60 11.63 7.98
C GLY A 55 2.41 10.10 8.09
N LEU A 56 3.25 9.35 7.38
CA LEU A 56 3.37 7.91 7.56
C LEU A 56 4.82 7.70 7.99
N ASP A 57 5.02 7.35 9.25
CA ASP A 57 6.33 6.99 9.75
C ASP A 57 6.62 5.53 9.37
N GLY A 58 7.83 5.25 8.88
CA GLY A 58 8.30 3.90 8.55
C GLY A 58 9.63 3.94 7.79
N ASP A 59 10.37 2.83 7.79
CA ASP A 59 11.71 2.73 7.20
C ASP A 59 11.63 2.19 5.77
N GLY A 60 10.84 2.87 4.92
CA GLY A 60 10.50 2.38 3.60
C GLY A 60 10.15 3.43 2.57
N TRP A 61 9.66 2.95 1.43
CA TRP A 61 9.19 3.77 0.32
C TRP A 61 7.75 4.17 0.56
N LEU A 62 7.49 5.48 0.54
CA LEU A 62 6.13 5.99 0.52
C LEU A 62 5.59 5.86 -0.90
N VAL A 63 4.51 5.10 -1.04
CA VAL A 63 3.86 4.80 -2.30
C VAL A 63 2.40 5.23 -2.21
N GLU A 64 1.95 6.00 -3.18
CA GLU A 64 0.54 6.32 -3.36
C GLU A 64 -0.03 5.48 -4.50
N GLY A 65 -1.25 4.98 -4.37
CA GLY A 65 -1.95 4.31 -5.45
C GLY A 65 -3.38 3.94 -5.11
N GLN A 66 -4.06 3.27 -6.04
CA GLN A 66 -5.42 2.79 -5.84
C GLN A 66 -5.42 1.29 -5.50
N LEU A 67 -6.16 0.90 -4.47
CA LEU A 67 -6.37 -0.51 -4.13
C LEU A 67 -7.14 -1.22 -5.25
N GLU A 68 -6.50 -2.09 -6.00
CA GLU A 68 -7.18 -2.90 -6.98
C GLU A 68 -7.79 -4.17 -6.36
N PRO A 69 -8.97 -4.62 -6.87
CA PRO A 69 -9.49 -5.92 -6.53
C PRO A 69 -8.60 -7.00 -7.18
N SER A 70 -7.79 -7.70 -6.37
CA SER A 70 -6.95 -8.79 -6.86
C SER A 70 -7.10 -10.05 -6.03
N ILE A 71 -7.34 -11.17 -6.72
CA ILE A 71 -7.34 -12.52 -6.17
C ILE A 71 -6.16 -13.23 -6.82
N SER A 72 -5.20 -13.68 -6.00
CA SER A 72 -4.12 -14.53 -6.51
C SER A 72 -4.69 -15.87 -7.02
N PRO A 73 -4.02 -16.57 -7.95
CA PRO A 73 -4.42 -17.90 -8.38
C PRO A 73 -4.55 -18.92 -7.23
N ALA A 74 -3.91 -18.65 -6.08
CA ALA A 74 -3.97 -19.45 -4.86
C ALA A 74 -5.11 -19.02 -3.90
N GLY A 75 -6.01 -18.12 -4.31
CA GLY A 75 -7.13 -17.63 -3.50
C GLY A 75 -6.72 -16.64 -2.38
N ARG A 76 -5.45 -16.25 -2.32
CA ARG A 76 -4.96 -15.20 -1.40
C ARG A 76 -5.27 -13.82 -1.95
N SER A 77 -5.49 -12.86 -1.06
CA SER A 77 -5.84 -11.50 -1.45
C SER A 77 -4.57 -10.70 -1.67
N ARG A 78 -4.44 -10.06 -2.83
CA ARG A 78 -3.25 -9.28 -3.17
C ARG A 78 -3.58 -7.80 -3.07
N LEU A 79 -2.77 -7.05 -2.33
CA LEU A 79 -2.72 -5.61 -2.48
C LEU A 79 -2.13 -5.31 -3.87
N VAL A 80 -2.92 -4.74 -4.76
CA VAL A 80 -2.42 -4.21 -6.03
C VAL A 80 -2.63 -2.72 -5.97
N LEU A 81 -1.55 -1.96 -6.09
CA LEU A 81 -1.62 -0.51 -6.20
C LEU A 81 -1.58 -0.15 -7.68
N SER A 82 -2.74 0.19 -8.24
CA SER A 82 -2.85 0.64 -9.63
C SER A 82 -2.52 2.12 -9.74
N GLY A 83 -1.85 2.48 -10.84
CA GLY A 83 -1.35 3.84 -11.04
C GLY A 83 -0.35 4.29 -9.97
N ALA A 84 0.29 3.35 -9.29
CA ALA A 84 1.06 3.65 -8.10
C ALA A 84 2.33 4.44 -8.41
N THR A 85 2.61 5.44 -7.59
CA THR A 85 3.77 6.32 -7.73
C THR A 85 4.53 6.37 -6.42
N VAL A 86 5.85 6.35 -6.48
CA VAL A 86 6.72 6.55 -5.32
C VAL A 86 6.72 8.05 -5.02
N VAL A 87 6.24 8.41 -3.83
CA VAL A 87 6.09 9.81 -3.40
C VAL A 87 7.32 10.28 -2.65
N ASP A 88 7.90 9.42 -1.80
CA ASP A 88 9.07 9.75 -1.01
C ASP A 88 9.82 8.48 -0.56
N ARG A 89 11.06 8.65 -0.08
CA ARG A 89 11.78 7.63 0.68
C ARG A 89 11.88 8.08 2.13
N SER A 90 11.12 7.43 2.99
CA SER A 90 11.29 7.59 4.43
C SER A 90 12.57 6.86 4.86
N LYS A 91 13.27 7.44 5.83
CA LYS A 91 14.64 7.08 6.22
C LYS A 91 14.69 6.34 7.54
#